data_AF-A0AAN9G5G6-F1
#
_entry.id   AF-A0AAN9G5G6-F1
#
_cell.length_a   1.000
_cell.length_b   1.000
_cell.length_c   1.000
_cell.angle_alpha   90.00
_cell.angle_beta   90.00
_cell.angle_gamma   90.00
#
_symmetry.space_group_name_H-M   'P 1'
#
loop_
_entity.id
_entity.type
_entity.pdbx_description
1 polymer ?
#
loop_
_entity_poly.entity_id
_entity_poly.type
_entity_poly.pdbx_seq_one_letter_code
_entity_poly.pdbx_strand_id
1 'polypeptide(L)'
;MVSDHSYMQFFGDDFLRLILLRFVFCYIVLILHRSFKGPSYYPVSHPPLPTDEILEHPALYRIVLDLASLLDVRGLFTEPGETDIIA
;
A
#
# COMPACT_ATOMS: atom_id res chain seq x y z
N MET A 1 17.97 -14.36 -6.13
CA MET A 1 16.92 -14.17 -7.15
C MET A 1 16.16 -15.48 -7.38
N VAL A 2 15.45 -15.98 -6.37
CA VAL A 2 14.41 -17.03 -6.56
C VAL A 2 13.01 -16.41 -6.36
N SER A 3 12.96 -15.08 -6.25
CA SER A 3 11.80 -14.29 -5.85
C SER A 3 11.15 -13.55 -7.03
N ASP A 4 11.14 -14.10 -8.25
CA ASP A 4 10.53 -13.40 -9.40
C ASP A 4 9.36 -14.14 -10.03
N HIS A 5 9.45 -15.46 -10.17
CA HIS A 5 8.51 -16.17 -11.04
C HIS A 5 7.14 -16.44 -10.39
N SER A 6 7.07 -16.57 -9.06
CA SER A 6 5.84 -16.84 -8.31
C SER A 6 4.91 -15.62 -8.28
N TYR A 7 5.46 -14.41 -8.11
CA TYR A 7 4.74 -13.11 -8.09
C TYR A 7 4.12 -12.82 -9.45
N MET A 8 4.87 -13.07 -10.53
CA MET A 8 4.38 -12.94 -11.91
C MET A 8 3.12 -13.78 -12.18
N GLN A 9 2.98 -14.95 -11.54
CA GLN A 9 1.77 -15.77 -11.69
C GLN A 9 0.54 -15.12 -11.04
N PHE A 10 0.70 -14.38 -9.94
CA PHE A 10 -0.40 -13.62 -9.34
C PHE A 10 -0.84 -12.44 -10.22
N PHE A 11 0.05 -11.88 -11.04
CA PHE A 11 -0.29 -10.87 -12.03
C PHE A 11 -0.97 -11.46 -13.27
N GLY A 12 -0.85 -12.77 -13.53
CA GLY A 12 -1.45 -13.44 -14.68
C GLY A 12 -2.95 -13.70 -14.50
N ASP A 13 -3.40 -13.93 -13.26
CA ASP A 13 -4.80 -14.21 -12.93
C ASP A 13 -5.55 -12.95 -12.44
N ASP A 14 -6.76 -12.74 -12.93
CA ASP A 14 -7.53 -11.51 -12.63
C ASP A 14 -7.97 -11.43 -11.16
N PHE A 15 -8.32 -12.56 -10.54
CA PHE A 15 -8.74 -12.59 -9.15
C PHE A 15 -7.56 -12.33 -8.22
N LEU A 16 -6.43 -12.98 -8.46
CA LEU A 16 -5.19 -12.76 -7.70
C LEU A 16 -4.67 -11.33 -7.88
N ARG A 17 -4.70 -10.79 -9.11
CA ARG A 17 -4.32 -9.40 -9.37
C ARG A 17 -5.21 -8.41 -8.62
N LEU A 18 -6.52 -8.65 -8.57
CA LEU A 18 -7.45 -7.82 -7.81
C LEU A 18 -7.18 -7.90 -6.30
N ILE A 19 -6.85 -9.07 -5.77
CA ILE A 19 -6.45 -9.23 -4.36
C ILE A 19 -5.18 -8.43 -4.06
N LEU A 20 -4.17 -8.51 -4.93
CA LEU A 20 -2.94 -7.74 -4.77
C LEU A 20 -3.18 -6.23 -4.79
N LEU A 21 -3.99 -5.74 -5.73
CA LEU A 21 -4.35 -4.32 -5.79
C LEU A 21 -5.09 -3.86 -4.53
N ARG A 22 -6.01 -4.68 -4.00
CA ARG A 22 -6.70 -4.39 -2.74
C ARG A 22 -5.73 -4.38 -1.56
N PHE A 23 -4.81 -5.33 -1.50
CA PHE A 23 -3.79 -5.37 -0.46
C PHE A 23 -2.96 -4.09 -0.47
N VAL A 24 -2.40 -3.72 -1.63
CA VAL A 24 -1.59 -2.50 -1.79
C VAL A 24 -2.41 -1.26 -1.41
N PHE A 25 -3.63 -1.13 -1.92
CA PHE A 25 -4.50 -0.01 -1.58
C PHE A 25 -4.74 0.10 -0.07
N CYS A 26 -5.13 -1.00 0.59
CA CYS A 26 -5.37 -1.01 2.03
C CYS A 26 -4.11 -0.66 2.82
N TYR A 27 -2.96 -1.19 2.41
CA TYR A 27 -1.69 -0.91 3.05
C TYR A 27 -1.39 0.60 3.03
N ILE A 28 -1.46 1.22 1.86
CA ILE A 28 -1.16 2.64 1.68
C ILE A 28 -2.17 3.53 2.41
N VAL A 29 -3.46 3.19 2.38
CA VAL A 29 -4.49 3.91 3.13
C VAL A 29 -4.18 3.89 4.63
N LEU A 30 -3.84 2.72 5.18
CA LEU A 30 -3.66 2.56 6.62
C LEU A 30 -2.37 3.21 7.13
N ILE A 31 -1.27 3.20 6.38
CA ILE A 31 -0.04 3.91 6.79
C ILE A 31 -0.21 5.43 6.76
N LEU A 32 -0.96 5.95 5.78
CA LEU A 32 -1.17 7.40 5.61
C LEU A 32 -2.28 7.95 6.51
N HIS A 33 -3.21 7.11 6.96
CA HIS A 33 -4.36 7.59 7.73
C HIS A 33 -3.95 7.94 9.17
N ARG A 34 -4.39 9.10 9.65
CA ARG A 34 -3.98 9.68 10.95
C ARG A 34 -4.35 8.80 12.14
N SER A 35 -5.49 8.11 12.07
CA SER A 35 -6.00 7.26 13.16
C SER A 35 -5.36 5.87 13.26
N PHE A 36 -4.57 5.43 12.27
CA PHE A 36 -3.97 4.11 12.24
C PHE A 36 -2.46 4.25 12.32
N LYS A 37 -1.89 3.93 13.48
CA LYS A 37 -0.45 4.07 13.74
C LYS A 37 0.09 2.77 14.31
N GLY A 38 1.15 2.28 13.68
CA GLY A 38 1.88 1.10 14.10
C GLY A 38 1.55 -0.16 13.28
N PRO A 39 2.49 -1.12 13.24
CA PRO A 39 2.45 -2.26 12.32
C PRO A 39 1.26 -3.21 12.55
N SER A 40 0.65 -3.20 13.74
CA SER A 40 -0.54 -4.02 14.03
C SER A 40 -1.78 -3.65 13.21
N TYR A 41 -1.81 -2.43 12.66
CA TYR A 41 -2.90 -1.99 11.79
C TYR A 41 -2.61 -2.27 10.31
N TYR A 42 -1.37 -2.58 9.93
CA TYR A 42 -0.98 -2.67 8.53
C TYR A 42 -1.20 -4.09 8.00
N PRO A 43 -1.69 -4.26 6.76
CA PRO A 43 -1.86 -5.56 6.15
C PRO A 43 -0.54 -6.33 6.07
N VAL A 44 -0.60 -7.64 6.30
CA VAL A 44 0.54 -8.56 6.19
C VAL A 44 0.21 -9.66 5.17
N SER A 45 1.20 -10.05 4.37
CA SER A 45 1.06 -11.13 3.38
C SER A 45 2.08 -12.25 3.64
N HIS A 46 1.71 -13.47 3.25
CA HIS A 46 2.61 -14.63 3.23
C HIS A 46 2.48 -15.33 1.88
N PRO A 47 3.52 -15.29 1.01
CA PRO A 47 4.83 -14.68 1.23
C PRO A 47 4.77 -13.14 1.38
N PRO A 48 5.77 -12.53 2.05
CA PRO A 48 5.86 -11.07 2.13
C PRO A 48 6.05 -10.49 0.71
N LEU A 49 5.33 -9.41 0.42
CA LEU A 49 5.56 -8.63 -0.79
C LEU A 49 6.86 -7.83 -0.66
N PRO A 50 7.57 -7.55 -1.76
CA PRO A 50 8.76 -6.70 -1.74
C PRO A 50 8.34 -5.25 -1.43
N THR A 51 8.53 -4.84 -0.17
CA THR A 51 8.09 -3.54 0.37
C THR A 51 8.74 -2.38 -0.37
N ASP A 52 10.07 -2.41 -0.49
CA ASP A 52 10.89 -1.32 -1.04
C ASP A 52 10.62 -1.06 -2.53
N GLU A 53 10.24 -2.10 -3.29
CA GLU A 53 10.01 -1.99 -4.73
C GLU A 53 8.57 -1.62 -5.08
N ILE A 54 7.61 -2.07 -4.27
CA ILE A 54 6.17 -1.93 -4.57
C ILE A 54 5.50 -0.95 -3.60
N LEU A 55 5.57 -1.20 -2.30
CA LEU A 55 4.76 -0.49 -1.28
C LEU A 55 5.30 0.91 -0.96
N GLU A 56 6.60 1.14 -1.19
CA GLU A 56 7.23 2.44 -0.98
C GLU A 56 7.24 3.33 -2.24
N HIS A 57 6.65 2.86 -3.34
CA HIS A 57 6.66 3.61 -4.58
C HIS A 57 5.85 4.93 -4.45
N PRO A 58 6.46 6.12 -4.65
CA PRO A 58 5.82 7.41 -4.34
C PRO A 58 4.50 7.68 -5.07
N ALA A 59 4.33 7.08 -6.25
CA ALA A 59 3.08 7.19 -7.01
C ALA A 59 1.87 6.63 -6.24
N LEU A 60 2.05 5.61 -5.40
CA LEU A 60 0.96 5.04 -4.61
C LEU A 60 0.40 6.04 -3.60
N TYR A 61 1.28 6.80 -2.95
CA TYR A 61 0.88 7.84 -2.01
C TYR A 61 0.11 8.94 -2.73
N ARG A 62 0.60 9.38 -3.89
CA ARG A 62 -0.10 10.37 -4.73
C ARG A 62 -1.50 9.90 -5.09
N ILE A 63 -1.65 8.68 -5.60
CA ILE A 63 -2.95 8.12 -6.00
C ILE A 63 -3.94 8.11 -4.82
N VAL A 64 -3.52 7.64 -3.64
CA VAL A 64 -4.39 7.59 -2.46
C VAL A 64 -4.77 8.98 -1.96
N LEU A 65 -3.84 9.93 -1.95
CA LEU A 65 -4.12 11.31 -1.52
C LEU A 65 -5.00 12.07 -2.50
N ASP A 66 -4.85 11.83 -3.81
CA ASP A 66 -5.70 12.42 -4.85
C ASP A 66 -7.14 11.85 -4.73
N LEU A 67 -7.28 10.53 -4.49
CA LEU A 67 -8.57 9.92 -4.18
C LEU A 67 -9.20 10.49 -2.91
N ALA A 68 -8.43 10.66 -1.83
CA ALA A 68 -8.91 11.25 -0.60
C ALA A 68 -9.39 12.71 -0.80
N SER A 69 -8.75 13.44 -1.71
CA SER A 69 -9.14 14.81 -2.08
C SER A 69 -10.43 14.82 -2.90
N LEU A 70 -10.57 13.90 -3.86
CA LEU A 70 -11.79 13.73 -4.65
C LEU A 70 -13.00 13.35 -3.79
N LEU A 71 -12.78 12.59 -2.73
CA LEU A 71 -13.80 12.14 -1.78
C LEU A 71 -14.03 13.12 -0.62
N ASP A 72 -13.37 14.27 -0.60
CA ASP A 72 -13.45 15.30 0.45
C ASP A 72 -13.10 14.79 1.87
N VAL A 73 -12.14 13.85 1.96
CA VAL A 73 -11.66 13.25 3.21
C VAL A 73 -10.15 13.41 3.42
N ARG A 74 -9.49 14.28 2.64
CA ARG A 74 -8.03 14.51 2.68
C ARG A 74 -7.49 14.85 4.07
N GLY A 75 -8.29 15.51 4.91
CA GLY A 75 -7.94 15.87 6.30
C GLY A 75 -7.73 14.67 7.23
N LEU A 76 -8.16 13.46 6.83
CA LEU A 76 -7.93 12.23 7.59
C LEU A 76 -6.54 11.62 7.37
N PHE A 77 -5.78 12.11 6.39
CA PHE A 77 -4.49 11.55 5.96
C PHE A 77 -3.32 12.49 6.32
N THR A 78 -2.14 11.92 6.59
CA THR A 78 -0.89 12.66 6.82
C THR A 78 -0.25 13.10 5.50
N GLU A 79 0.60 14.12 5.54
CA GLU A 79 1.38 14.52 4.36
C GLU A 79 2.55 13.54 4.12
N PRO A 80 2.95 13.32 2.86
CA PRO A 80 4.16 12.56 2.56
C PRO A 80 5.38 13.19 3.25
N GLY A 81 6.07 12.43 4.09
CA GLY A 81 7.24 12.89 4.87
C GLY A 81 6.94 13.40 6.29
N GLU A 82 5.68 13.45 6.70
CA GLU A 82 5.27 13.83 8.07
C GLU A 82 5.29 12.65 9.05
N THR A 83 5.21 11.43 8.52
CA THR A 83 5.46 10.19 9.24
C THR A 83 6.80 9.65 8.80
N ASP A 84 7.71 9.41 9.74
CA ASP A 84 8.81 8.47 9.53
C ASP A 84 8.18 7.14 9.10
N ILE A 85 8.12 6.90 7.79
CA ILE A 85 7.77 5.59 7.23
C ILE A 85 9.03 4.74 7.39
N ILE A 86 9.43 4.54 8.64
CA ILE A 86 10.52 3.66 9.02
C ILE A 86 9.83 2.52 9.76
N ALA A 87 9.54 1.47 9.01
CA ALA A 87 9.40 0.13 9.58
C ALA A 87 10.73 -0.59 9.37
#